data_AF-A0A1E5L1L2-F1
#
_entry.id   AF-A0A1E5L1L2-F1
#
_cell.length_a   1.000
_cell.length_b   1.000
_cell.length_c   1.000
_cell.angle_alpha   90.00
_cell.angle_beta   90.00
_cell.angle_gamma   90.00
#
_symmetry.space_group_name_H-M   'P 1'
#
loop_
_entity.id
_entity.type
_entity.pdbx_description
1 polymer ?
#
loop_
_entity_poly.entity_id
_entity_poly.type
_entity_poly.pdbx_seq_one_letter_code
_entity_poly.pdbx_strand_id
1 'polypeptide(L)'
;MKAIMNTLEKEVLLRSICLFVFGLLALLIPEMLYKATIIIIVGFLAVMGLFNVVGALRTKGKNEPYLFPLLYSIFLLILALIIYLYNKQLASLTVILIGIILLLNGILDVFRYANGKEEVRQPANLLLIIGIIGIIAGVVVIINPFGSMIFLFRFVGLVLMAVSAGDVFFLKKDQVQLDEK
;
A
#
# COMPACT_ATOMS: atom_id res chain seq x y z
N MET A 1 -24.23 -17.98 23.70
CA MET A 1 -23.82 -18.12 22.29
C MET A 1 -24.43 -17.05 21.38
N LYS A 2 -25.75 -16.79 21.40
CA LYS A 2 -26.40 -15.76 20.56
C LYS A 2 -25.82 -14.34 20.66
N ALA A 3 -25.39 -13.91 21.86
CA ALA A 3 -24.77 -12.60 22.06
C ALA A 3 -23.39 -12.46 21.37
N ILE A 4 -22.64 -13.55 21.24
CA ILE A 4 -21.33 -13.58 20.56
C ILE A 4 -21.53 -13.63 19.04
N MET A 5 -22.55 -14.33 18.55
CA MET A 5 -22.93 -14.32 17.13
C MET A 5 -23.34 -12.92 16.64
N ASN A 6 -24.19 -12.21 17.39
CA ASN A 6 -24.64 -10.87 16.97
C ASN A 6 -23.53 -9.81 16.97
N THR A 7 -22.53 -9.93 17.84
CA THR A 7 -21.35 -9.03 17.78
C THR A 7 -20.46 -9.37 16.59
N LEU A 8 -20.24 -10.65 16.29
CA LEU A 8 -19.45 -11.06 15.12
C LEU A 8 -20.11 -10.63 13.80
N GLU A 9 -21.43 -10.77 13.67
CA GLU A 9 -22.17 -10.35 12.47
C GLU A 9 -22.10 -8.83 12.25
N LYS A 10 -22.24 -8.03 13.32
CA LYS A 10 -22.13 -6.57 13.23
C LYS A 10 -20.72 -6.12 12.84
N GLU A 11 -19.69 -6.74 13.42
CA GLU A 11 -18.30 -6.45 13.09
C GLU A 11 -17.99 -6.79 11.61
N VAL A 12 -18.43 -7.96 11.14
CA VAL A 12 -18.20 -8.38 9.74
C VAL A 12 -19.01 -7.52 8.77
N LEU A 13 -20.26 -7.16 9.07
CA LEU A 13 -21.06 -6.26 8.24
C LEU A 13 -20.45 -4.85 8.19
N LEU A 14 -20.06 -4.28 9.33
CA LEU A 14 -19.42 -2.97 9.40
C LEU A 14 -18.12 -2.95 8.60
N ARG A 15 -17.28 -3.97 8.78
CA ARG A 15 -16.04 -4.14 8.03
C ARG A 15 -16.31 -4.29 6.53
N SER A 16 -17.29 -5.10 6.14
CA SER A 16 -17.65 -5.34 4.72
C SER A 16 -18.13 -4.07 4.03
N ILE A 17 -18.96 -3.27 4.70
CA ILE A 17 -19.43 -1.97 4.20
C ILE A 17 -18.25 -1.01 4.05
N CYS A 18 -17.39 -0.92 5.07
CA CYS A 18 -16.17 -0.10 5.00
C CYS A 18 -15.27 -0.52 3.84
N LEU A 19 -15.00 -1.82 3.67
CA LEU A 19 -14.18 -2.35 2.58
C LEU A 19 -14.79 -2.08 1.20
N PHE A 20 -16.11 -2.18 1.08
CA PHE A 20 -16.82 -1.90 -0.16
C PHE A 20 -16.72 -0.42 -0.54
N VAL A 21 -16.96 0.48 0.41
CA VAL A 21 -16.83 1.94 0.19
C VAL A 21 -15.39 2.30 -0.14
N PHE A 22 -14.42 1.74 0.58
CA PHE A 22 -12.99 1.98 0.32
C PHE A 22 -12.56 1.46 -1.05
N GLY A 23 -13.02 0.27 -1.43
CA GLY A 23 -12.79 -0.32 -2.74
C GLY A 23 -13.38 0.52 -3.87
N LEU A 24 -14.60 1.04 -3.67
CA LEU A 24 -15.27 1.93 -4.63
C LEU A 24 -14.53 3.27 -4.79
N LEU A 25 -14.09 3.88 -3.68
CA LEU A 25 -13.28 5.09 -3.70
C LEU A 25 -11.94 4.86 -4.41
N ALA A 26 -11.28 3.72 -4.16
CA ALA A 26 -10.05 3.32 -4.84
C ALA A 26 -10.23 3.13 -6.35
N LEU A 27 -11.40 2.68 -6.78
CA LEU A 27 -11.73 2.49 -8.19
C LEU A 27 -12.01 3.81 -8.91
N LEU A 28 -12.85 4.67 -8.31
CA LEU A 28 -13.38 5.87 -8.95
C LEU A 28 -12.44 7.07 -8.84
N ILE A 29 -11.72 7.22 -7.72
CA ILE A 29 -10.94 8.43 -7.40
C ILE A 29 -9.51 8.12 -6.89
N PRO A 30 -8.73 7.28 -7.59
CA PRO A 30 -7.38 6.88 -7.14
C PRO A 30 -6.42 8.06 -7.00
N GLU A 31 -6.55 9.08 -7.84
CA GLU A 31 -5.72 10.29 -7.76
C GLU A 31 -5.94 11.07 -6.47
N MET A 32 -7.18 11.12 -5.99
CA MET A 32 -7.53 11.83 -4.77
C MET A 32 -6.97 11.08 -3.55
N LEU A 33 -7.03 9.75 -3.54
CA LEU A 33 -6.47 8.93 -2.46
C LEU A 33 -4.96 9.06 -2.34
N TYR A 34 -4.27 9.06 -3.48
CA TYR A 34 -2.82 9.30 -3.52
C TYR A 34 -2.46 10.67 -2.94
N LYS A 35 -3.12 11.74 -3.40
CA LYS A 35 -2.91 13.10 -2.86
C LYS A 35 -3.24 13.20 -1.37
N ALA A 36 -4.35 12.60 -0.94
CA ALA A 36 -4.76 12.58 0.46
C ALA A 36 -3.70 11.89 1.34
N THR A 37 -3.17 10.76 0.88
CA THR A 37 -2.13 10.00 1.59
C THR A 37 -0.88 10.86 1.78
N ILE A 38 -0.43 11.56 0.73
CA ILE A 38 0.73 12.46 0.82
C ILE A 38 0.47 13.59 1.79
N ILE A 39 -0.70 14.24 1.73
CA ILE A 39 -1.05 15.33 2.63
C ILE A 39 -1.07 14.87 4.09
N ILE A 40 -1.58 13.67 4.37
CA ILE A 40 -1.58 13.10 5.71
C ILE A 40 -0.14 12.86 6.19
N ILE A 41 0.72 12.27 5.34
CA ILE A 41 2.13 12.02 5.66
C ILE A 41 2.87 13.34 5.92
N VAL A 42 2.78 14.30 5.00
CA VAL A 42 3.42 15.61 5.12
C VAL A 42 2.92 16.35 6.37
N GLY A 43 1.61 16.32 6.62
CA GLY A 43 0.99 16.92 7.81
C GLY A 43 1.52 16.28 9.09
N PHE A 44 1.59 14.96 9.14
CA PHE A 44 2.15 14.24 10.29
C PHE A 44 3.62 14.58 10.54
N LEU A 45 4.45 14.59 9.50
CA LEU A 45 5.86 15.00 9.60
C LEU A 45 5.99 16.45 10.07
N ALA A 46 5.15 17.36 9.56
CA ALA A 46 5.16 18.75 9.96
C ALA A 46 4.79 18.93 11.44
N VAL A 47 3.75 18.23 11.89
CA VAL A 47 3.31 18.24 13.30
C VAL A 47 4.41 17.69 14.20
N MET A 48 5.03 16.55 13.86
CA MET A 48 6.16 16.01 14.62
C MET A 48 7.37 16.96 14.65
N GLY A 49 7.69 17.60 13.52
CA GLY A 49 8.75 18.61 13.46
C GLY A 49 8.45 19.78 14.39
N LEU A 50 7.23 20.33 14.35
CA LEU A 50 6.78 21.42 15.20
C LEU A 50 6.84 21.07 16.69
N PHE A 51 6.32 19.91 17.10
CA PHE A 51 6.38 19.47 18.50
C PHE A 51 7.81 19.34 19.00
N ASN A 52 8.72 18.79 18.20
CA ASN A 52 10.13 18.67 18.58
C ASN A 52 10.85 20.02 18.64
N VAL A 53 10.53 20.99 17.76
CA VAL A 53 11.04 22.38 17.89
C VAL A 53 10.60 22.99 19.23
N VAL A 54 9.31 22.89 19.56
CA VAL A 54 8.77 23.43 20.83
C VAL A 54 9.41 22.74 22.03
N GLY A 55 9.61 21.42 21.97
CA GLY A 55 10.32 20.65 22.99
C GLY A 55 11.74 21.13 23.18
N ALA A 56 12.52 21.22 22.10
CA ALA A 56 13.92 21.65 22.12
C ALA A 56 14.11 23.08 22.64
N LEU A 57 13.18 23.99 22.34
CA LEU A 57 13.19 25.35 22.88
C LEU A 57 12.91 25.41 24.38
N ARG A 58 12.11 24.48 24.93
CA ARG A 58 11.89 24.37 26.38
C ARG A 58 13.09 23.75 27.12
N THR A 59 13.91 22.94 26.46
CA THR A 59 15.12 22.32 27.04
C THR A 59 16.36 23.21 27.00
N LYS A 60 16.33 24.36 26.31
CA LYS A 60 17.44 25.34 26.23
C LYS A 60 18.01 25.79 27.58
N GLY A 61 17.30 25.56 28.69
CA GLY A 61 17.73 25.92 30.04
C GLY A 61 18.24 24.80 30.95
N LYS A 62 18.33 23.54 30.48
CA LYS A 62 18.56 22.36 31.38
C LYS A 62 19.89 21.61 31.24
N ASN A 63 20.95 22.18 30.64
CA ASN A 63 22.25 21.50 30.42
C ASN A 63 22.14 20.17 29.62
N GLU A 64 21.02 19.92 28.95
CA GLU A 64 20.87 18.80 28.03
C GLU A 64 21.29 19.18 26.60
N PRO A 65 21.80 18.23 25.80
CA PRO A 65 22.20 18.48 24.42
C PRO A 65 20.99 18.88 23.55
N TYR A 66 20.76 20.19 23.42
CA TYR A 66 19.64 20.78 22.69
C TYR A 66 19.87 20.89 21.18
N LEU A 67 21.12 20.84 20.72
CA LEU A 67 21.49 21.04 19.31
C LEU A 67 20.98 19.91 18.41
N PHE A 68 21.10 18.66 18.86
CA PHE A 68 20.70 17.47 18.11
C PHE A 68 19.18 17.42 17.85
N PRO A 69 18.31 17.57 18.86
CA PRO A 69 16.86 17.64 18.65
C PRO A 69 16.43 18.77 17.72
N LEU A 70 17.09 19.93 17.81
CA LEU A 70 16.76 21.12 17.04
C LEU A 70 17.15 20.94 15.56
N LEU A 71 18.34 20.39 15.28
CA LEU A 71 18.77 20.01 13.93
C LEU A 71 17.85 18.96 13.30
N TYR A 72 17.50 17.91 14.06
CA TYR A 72 16.58 16.86 13.60
C TYR A 72 15.20 17.44 13.24
N SER A 73 14.70 18.38 14.05
CA SER A 73 13.40 19.02 13.81
C SER A 73 13.39 19.89 12.55
N ILE A 74 14.45 20.67 12.33
CA ILE A 74 14.62 21.47 11.11
C ILE A 74 14.71 20.55 9.89
N PHE A 75 15.47 19.46 10.00
CA PHE A 75 15.57 18.45 8.95
C PHE A 75 14.21 17.83 8.61
N LEU A 76 13.40 17.47 9.62
CA LEU A 76 12.05 16.94 9.41
C LEU A 76 11.12 17.93 8.67
N LEU A 77 11.16 19.21 9.05
CA LEU A 77 10.34 20.24 8.40
C LEU A 77 10.77 20.47 6.94
N ILE A 78 12.08 20.51 6.68
CA ILE A 78 12.62 20.59 5.33
C ILE A 78 12.20 19.36 4.51
N LEU A 79 12.32 18.16 5.08
CA LEU A 79 11.93 16.92 4.42
C LEU A 79 10.44 16.91 4.08
N ALA A 80 9.57 17.34 5.00
CA ALA A 80 8.14 17.48 4.75
C ALA A 80 7.84 18.42 3.57
N LEU A 81 8.54 19.54 3.49
CA LEU A 81 8.40 20.51 2.41
C LEU A 81 8.89 19.94 1.06
N ILE A 82 10.02 19.23 1.05
CA ILE A 82 10.55 18.57 -0.16
C ILE A 82 9.54 17.54 -0.66
N ILE A 83 9.01 16.69 0.24
CA ILE A 83 8.00 15.69 -0.12
C ILE A 83 6.75 16.38 -0.68
N TYR A 84 6.30 17.48 -0.09
CA TYR A 84 5.15 18.23 -0.58
C TYR A 84 5.37 18.78 -2.00
N LEU A 85 6.52 19.39 -2.28
CA LEU A 85 6.81 20.01 -3.57
C LEU A 85 7.11 18.99 -4.68
N TYR A 86 7.84 17.93 -4.36
CA TYR A 86 8.33 16.94 -5.33
C TYR A 86 7.58 15.61 -5.26
N ASN A 87 6.37 15.58 -4.67
CA ASN A 87 5.61 14.34 -4.46
C ASN A 87 5.46 13.51 -5.74
N LYS A 88 5.20 14.17 -6.87
CA LYS A 88 4.95 13.52 -8.16
C LYS A 88 6.22 12.84 -8.67
N GLN A 89 7.35 13.53 -8.60
CA GLN A 89 8.64 13.00 -9.03
C GLN A 89 9.08 11.85 -8.12
N LEU A 90 8.96 12.02 -6.79
CA LEU A 90 9.34 10.98 -5.83
C LEU A 90 8.54 9.69 -6.04
N ALA A 91 7.22 9.79 -6.18
CA ALA A 91 6.39 8.61 -6.44
C ALA A 91 6.70 7.95 -7.79
N SER A 92 6.92 8.76 -8.83
CA SER A 92 7.32 8.23 -10.14
C SER A 92 8.64 7.46 -10.04
N LEU A 93 9.62 7.99 -9.32
CA LEU A 93 10.91 7.32 -9.11
C LEU A 93 10.73 6.00 -8.35
N THR A 94 9.93 5.98 -7.28
CA THR A 94 9.65 4.75 -6.53
C THR A 94 9.00 3.70 -7.42
N VAL A 95 8.02 4.07 -8.23
CA VAL A 95 7.34 3.14 -9.13
C VAL A 95 8.25 2.64 -10.25
N ILE A 96 9.10 3.50 -10.81
CA ILE A 96 10.11 3.09 -11.80
C ILE A 96 11.08 2.07 -11.19
N LEU A 97 11.55 2.29 -9.96
CA LEU A 97 12.41 1.34 -9.26
C LEU A 97 11.73 -0.02 -9.09
N ILE A 98 10.45 -0.02 -8.70
CA ILE A 98 9.64 -1.25 -8.63
C ILE A 98 9.54 -1.91 -10.02
N GLY A 99 9.30 -1.13 -11.08
CA GLY A 99 9.25 -1.63 -12.46
C GLY A 99 10.56 -2.27 -12.90
N ILE A 100 11.71 -1.67 -12.58
CA ILE A 100 13.04 -2.24 -12.86
C ILE A 100 13.25 -3.55 -12.10
N ILE A 101 12.93 -3.59 -10.81
CA ILE A 101 13.04 -4.82 -10.01
C ILE A 101 12.15 -5.92 -10.61
N LEU A 102 10.93 -5.58 -11.03
CA LEU A 102 9.99 -6.50 -11.65
C LEU A 102 10.51 -7.02 -13.00
N LEU A 103 11.08 -6.15 -13.83
CA LEU A 103 11.76 -6.54 -15.06
C LEU A 103 12.89 -7.53 -14.81
N LEU A 104 13.77 -7.21 -13.87
CA LEU A 104 14.92 -8.06 -13.55
C LEU A 104 14.46 -9.43 -13.05
N ASN A 105 13.47 -9.48 -12.16
CA ASN A 105 12.91 -10.75 -11.70
C ASN A 105 12.29 -11.56 -12.84
N GLY A 106 11.51 -10.92 -13.73
CA GLY A 106 10.92 -11.60 -14.88
C GLY A 106 11.98 -12.18 -15.83
N ILE A 107 13.05 -11.42 -16.10
CA ILE A 107 14.20 -11.90 -16.88
C ILE A 107 14.86 -13.10 -16.19
N LEU A 108 15.14 -13.00 -14.88
CA LEU A 108 15.75 -14.08 -14.11
C LEU A 108 14.91 -15.35 -14.13
N ASP A 109 13.58 -15.24 -14.05
CA ASP A 109 12.67 -16.38 -14.08
C ASP A 109 12.65 -17.07 -15.46
N VAL A 110 12.70 -16.29 -16.55
CA VAL A 110 12.87 -16.83 -17.91
C VAL A 110 14.23 -17.54 -18.06
N PHE A 111 15.31 -16.95 -17.54
CA PHE A 111 16.64 -17.59 -17.56
C PHE A 111 16.70 -18.87 -16.72
N ARG A 112 16.03 -18.91 -15.57
CA ARG A 112 15.93 -20.11 -14.72
C ARG A 112 15.21 -21.25 -15.45
N TYR A 113 14.11 -20.93 -16.14
CA TYR A 113 13.41 -21.88 -16.99
C TYR A 113 14.32 -22.43 -18.11
N ALA A 114 15.01 -21.54 -18.84
CA ALA A 114 15.87 -21.92 -19.96
C ALA A 114 17.07 -22.79 -19.54
N ASN A 115 17.60 -22.59 -18.34
CA ASN A 115 18.76 -23.33 -17.85
C ASN A 115 18.41 -24.65 -17.15
N GLY A 116 17.13 -25.00 -17.00
CA GLY A 116 16.68 -26.29 -16.43
C GLY A 116 17.23 -26.62 -15.04
N LYS A 117 17.76 -25.64 -14.30
CA LYS A 117 18.29 -25.84 -12.95
C LYS A 117 17.12 -25.88 -11.97
N GLU A 118 16.54 -27.07 -11.87
CA GLU A 118 15.45 -27.41 -10.95
C GLU A 118 15.89 -27.31 -9.49
N GLU A 119 15.83 -26.10 -8.94
CA GLU A 119 15.36 -25.89 -7.55
C GLU A 119 13.98 -25.23 -7.56
N VAL A 120 13.24 -25.37 -8.65
CA VAL A 120 11.95 -24.69 -8.82
C VAL A 120 10.86 -25.61 -8.29
N ARG A 121 10.41 -25.31 -7.07
CA ARG A 121 9.26 -25.95 -6.40
C ARG A 121 7.92 -25.79 -7.16
N GLN A 122 7.92 -25.03 -8.26
CA GLN A 122 6.78 -24.75 -9.13
C GLN A 122 6.98 -25.44 -10.49
N PRO A 123 5.91 -25.88 -11.17
CA PRO A 123 6.01 -26.48 -12.50
C PRO A 123 6.71 -25.52 -13.48
N ALA A 124 7.72 -26.02 -14.20
CA ALA A 124 8.60 -25.23 -15.06
C ALA A 124 7.83 -24.31 -16.04
N ASN A 125 6.72 -24.80 -16.61
CA ASN A 125 5.88 -24.05 -17.54
C ASN A 125 5.25 -22.79 -16.90
N LEU A 126 4.90 -22.83 -15.60
CA LEU A 126 4.37 -21.66 -14.90
C LEU A 126 5.46 -20.60 -14.68
N LEU A 127 6.70 -21.01 -14.42
CA LEU A 127 7.81 -20.07 -14.23
C LEU A 127 8.03 -19.20 -15.47
N LEU A 128 7.97 -19.80 -16.67
CA LEU A 128 8.08 -19.05 -17.94
C LEU A 128 6.94 -18.04 -18.10
N ILE A 129 5.69 -18.44 -17.81
CA ILE A 129 4.53 -17.56 -17.93
C ILE A 129 4.66 -16.37 -16.95
N ILE A 130 5.02 -16.66 -15.69
CA ILE A 130 5.24 -15.63 -14.67
C ILE A 130 6.37 -14.68 -15.10
N GLY A 131 7.48 -15.23 -15.62
CA GLY A 131 8.60 -14.44 -16.10
C GLY A 131 8.23 -13.48 -17.24
N ILE A 132 7.52 -13.98 -18.26
CA ILE A 132 7.03 -13.14 -19.37
C ILE A 132 6.08 -12.05 -18.87
N ILE A 133 5.13 -12.40 -18.00
CA ILE A 133 4.19 -11.42 -17.41
C ILE A 133 4.97 -10.37 -16.62
N GLY A 134 5.98 -10.77 -15.83
CA GLY A 134 6.84 -9.86 -15.07
C GLY A 134 7.61 -8.89 -15.96
N ILE A 135 8.13 -9.35 -17.10
CA ILE A 135 8.80 -8.49 -18.09
C ILE A 135 7.81 -7.49 -18.67
N ILE A 136 6.65 -7.94 -19.14
CA ILE A 136 5.64 -7.04 -19.74
C ILE A 136 5.19 -6.00 -18.70
N ALA A 137 4.86 -6.45 -17.50
CA ALA A 137 4.43 -5.58 -16.41
C ALA A 137 5.51 -4.55 -16.04
N GLY A 138 6.77 -4.98 -15.93
CA GLY A 138 7.88 -4.08 -15.62
C GLY A 138 8.10 -3.02 -16.71
N VAL A 139 7.98 -3.37 -17.99
CA VAL A 139 8.09 -2.40 -19.10
C VAL A 139 6.96 -1.37 -19.01
N VAL A 140 5.72 -1.83 -18.83
CA VAL A 140 4.54 -0.95 -18.72
C VAL A 140 4.70 0.04 -17.57
N VAL A 141 5.18 -0.44 -16.41
CA VAL A 141 5.42 0.39 -15.22
C VAL A 141 6.48 1.46 -15.45
N ILE A 142 7.54 1.15 -16.20
CA ILE A 142 8.61 2.12 -16.49
C ILE A 142 8.14 3.19 -17.49
N ILE A 143 7.37 2.80 -18.52
CA ILE A 143 6.87 3.73 -19.54
C ILE A 143 5.82 4.67 -18.96
N ASN A 144 4.94 4.16 -18.09
CA ASN A 144 3.86 4.96 -17.50
C ASN A 144 3.69 4.70 -15.99
N PRO A 145 4.61 5.20 -15.14
CA PRO A 145 4.60 4.92 -13.72
C PRO A 145 3.35 5.43 -13.01
N PHE A 146 2.86 6.62 -13.40
CA PHE A 146 1.63 7.18 -12.82
C PHE A 146 0.39 6.38 -13.22
N GLY A 147 0.29 6.02 -14.50
CA GLY A 147 -0.80 5.18 -15.00
C GLY A 147 -0.80 3.80 -14.35
N SER A 148 0.37 3.20 -14.18
CA SER A 148 0.53 1.91 -13.48
C SER A 148 0.16 2.00 -12.01
N MET A 149 0.53 3.08 -11.31
CA MET A 149 0.09 3.31 -9.92
C MET A 149 -1.44 3.39 -9.83
N ILE A 150 -2.08 4.16 -10.72
CA ILE A 150 -3.55 4.28 -10.79
C ILE A 150 -4.19 2.93 -11.10
N PHE A 151 -3.62 2.17 -12.03
CA PHE A 151 -4.09 0.82 -12.37
C PHE A 151 -3.99 -0.12 -11.17
N LEU A 152 -2.90 -0.07 -10.41
CA LEU A 152 -2.73 -0.86 -9.19
C LEU A 152 -3.78 -0.48 -8.13
N PHE A 153 -4.02 0.81 -7.91
CA PHE A 153 -5.08 1.25 -6.98
C PHE A 153 -6.47 0.77 -7.40
N ARG A 154 -6.78 0.81 -8.71
CA ARG A 154 -8.04 0.26 -9.24
C ARG A 154 -8.11 -1.24 -9.06
N PHE A 155 -7.03 -1.96 -9.33
CA PHE A 155 -6.97 -3.41 -9.14
C PHE A 155 -7.17 -3.79 -7.68
N VAL A 156 -6.50 -3.10 -6.75
CA VAL A 156 -6.71 -3.25 -5.30
C VAL A 156 -8.17 -2.95 -4.94
N GLY A 157 -8.76 -1.89 -5.51
CA GLY A 157 -10.18 -1.56 -5.34
C GLY A 157 -11.11 -2.70 -5.76
N LEU A 158 -10.86 -3.32 -6.93
CA LEU A 158 -11.62 -4.48 -7.41
C LEU A 158 -11.47 -5.69 -6.47
N VAL A 159 -10.25 -5.98 -6.02
CA VAL A 159 -9.99 -7.07 -5.08
C VAL A 159 -10.72 -6.83 -3.76
N LEU A 160 -10.70 -5.61 -3.22
CA LEU A 160 -11.42 -5.24 -2.00
C LEU A 160 -12.94 -5.44 -2.15
N MET A 161 -13.50 -5.08 -3.31
CA MET A 161 -14.91 -5.30 -3.59
C MET A 161 -15.23 -6.81 -3.68
N ALA A 162 -14.36 -7.61 -4.29
CA ALA A 162 -14.52 -9.06 -4.36
C ALA A 162 -14.45 -9.71 -2.97
N VAL A 163 -13.52 -9.27 -2.11
CA VAL A 163 -13.41 -9.75 -0.72
C VAL A 163 -14.66 -9.39 0.08
N SER A 164 -15.14 -8.15 -0.02
CA SER A 164 -16.38 -7.72 0.65
C SER A 164 -17.59 -8.55 0.22
N ALA A 165 -17.72 -8.87 -1.06
CA ALA A 165 -18.78 -9.75 -1.55
C ALA A 165 -18.66 -11.18 -1.00
N GLY A 166 -17.42 -11.68 -0.87
CA GLY A 166 -17.13 -12.96 -0.24
C GLY A 166 -17.57 -13.00 1.23
N ASP A 167 -17.19 -12.01 2.03
CA ASP A 167 -17.53 -11.92 3.46
C ASP A 167 -19.05 -11.99 3.69
N VAL A 168 -19.84 -11.29 2.87
CA VAL A 168 -21.31 -11.32 2.93
C VAL A 168 -21.87 -12.70 2.53
N PHE A 169 -21.27 -13.38 1.56
CA PHE A 169 -21.69 -14.72 1.15
C PHE A 169 -21.41 -15.77 2.24
N PHE A 170 -20.25 -15.69 2.91
CA PHE A 170 -19.91 -16.57 4.03
C PHE A 170 -20.86 -16.38 5.22
N LEU A 171 -21.20 -15.13 5.58
CA LEU A 171 -22.20 -14.84 6.62
C LEU A 171 -23.56 -15.48 6.31
N LYS A 172 -24.01 -15.43 5.06
CA LYS A 172 -25.28 -16.05 4.65
C LYS A 172 -25.24 -17.58 4.78
N LYS A 173 -24.08 -18.21 4.54
CA LYS A 173 -23.91 -19.66 4.63
C LYS A 173 -23.91 -20.16 6.08
N ASP A 174 -23.29 -19.42 7.00
CA ASP A 174 -23.26 -19.79 8.43
C ASP A 174 -24.65 -19.67 9.10
N GLN A 175 -25.48 -18.71 8.68
CA GLN A 175 -26.87 -18.60 9.16
C GLN A 175 -27.70 -19.83 8.75
N VAL A 176 -27.52 -20.33 7.52
CA VAL A 176 -28.27 -21.49 7.01
C VAL A 176 -27.93 -22.78 7.77
N GLN A 177 -26.69 -22.95 8.24
CA GLN A 177 -26.29 -24.12 9.03
C GLN A 177 -26.74 -24.09 10.49
N LEU A 178 -27.06 -22.90 11.03
CA LEU A 178 -27.55 -22.71 12.39
C LEU A 178 -29.07 -22.83 12.50
N ASP A 179 -29.81 -22.59 11.41
CA ASP A 179 -31.26 -22.81 11.33
C ASP A 179 -31.63 -24.29 11.04
N GLU A 180 -30.66 -25.09 10.58
CA GLU A 180 -30.83 -26.53 10.31
C GLU A 180 -30.51 -27.44 11.53
N LYS A 181 -30.10 -26.87 12.67
CA LYS A 181 -29.75 -27.60 13.91
C LYS A 181 -30.63 -27.20 15.09
#